data_AF-A0A1B7W2K0-F1
#
_entry.id   AF-A0A1B7W2K0-F1
#
_cell.length_a   1.000
_cell.length_b   1.000
_cell.length_c   1.000
_cell.angle_alpha   90.00
_cell.angle_beta   90.00
_cell.angle_gamma   90.00
#
_symmetry.space_group_name_H-M   'P 1'
#
loop_
_entity.id
_entity.type
_entity.pdbx_description
1 polymer ?
#
loop_
_entity_poly.entity_id
_entity_poly.type
_entity_poly.pdbx_seq_one_letter_code
_entity_poly.pdbx_strand_id
1 'polypeptide(L)'
;MISLDSELYPIHSLELSGLDSAATEILKNQGLKNEETWLNLINLYESHPRYLQYISILIKDVFQSEVAEFIKENSLILTEDFKTLFDLMW
;
A
#
# COMPACT_ATOMS: atom_id res chain seq x y z
N MET A 1 15.56 15.78 15.70
CA MET A 1 16.27 14.99 16.72
C MET A 1 15.29 14.73 17.85
N ILE A 2 14.71 13.53 17.89
CA ILE A 2 13.71 13.18 18.92
C ILE A 2 14.51 12.70 20.13
N SER A 3 14.50 13.46 21.22
CA SER A 3 15.13 13.06 22.47
C SER A 3 14.23 12.03 23.16
N LEU A 4 14.75 10.84 23.43
CA LEU A 4 14.06 9.75 24.12
C LEU A 4 14.31 9.80 25.64
N ASP A 5 14.37 11.01 26.21
CA ASP A 5 14.55 11.17 27.65
C ASP A 5 13.21 10.93 28.36
N SER A 6 13.11 9.78 29.03
CA SER A 6 11.89 9.30 29.67
C SER A 6 11.45 10.13 30.88
N GLU A 7 12.34 10.94 31.45
CA GLU A 7 12.00 11.81 32.59
C GLU A 7 11.30 13.10 32.14
N LEU A 8 11.60 13.58 30.93
CA LEU A 8 11.05 14.83 30.38
C LEU A 8 9.91 14.61 29.37
N TYR A 9 9.87 13.44 28.71
CA TYR A 9 8.89 13.11 27.68
C TYR A 9 8.30 11.70 27.93
N PRO A 10 7.32 11.55 28.84
CA PRO A 10 6.72 10.25 29.19
C PRO A 10 5.92 9.61 28.04
N ILE A 11 5.62 10.38 26.99
CA ILE A 11 4.98 9.89 25.77
C ILE A 11 6.06 9.76 24.69
N HIS A 12 6.31 8.53 24.26
CA HIS A 12 7.21 8.23 23.16
C HIS A 12 6.39 7.94 21.90
N SER A 13 6.54 8.78 20.87
CA SER A 13 5.98 8.54 19.54
C SER A 13 7.11 8.25 18.56
N LEU A 14 7.00 7.13 17.85
CA LEU A 14 7.86 6.83 16.71
C LEU A 14 7.11 7.21 15.45
N GLU A 15 7.57 8.26 14.78
CA GLU A 15 7.10 8.61 13.44
C GLU A 15 7.66 7.59 12.45
N LEU A 16 6.78 6.83 11.80
CA LEU A 16 7.17 5.94 10.73
C LEU A 16 7.30 6.77 9.46
N SER A 17 8.51 6.80 8.89
CA SER A 17 8.69 7.21 7.50
C SER A 17 7.86 6.26 6.64
N GLY A 18 7.07 6.82 5.71
CA GLY A 18 6.20 6.04 4.84
C GLY A 18 6.96 4.99 4.01
N LEU A 19 6.23 4.29 3.14
CA LEU A 19 6.78 3.13 2.46
C LEU A 19 7.74 3.45 1.31
N ASP A 20 7.85 4.72 0.87
CA ASP A 20 8.76 5.23 -0.16
C ASP A 20 9.10 4.21 -1.27
N SER A 21 10.38 3.85 -1.44
CA SER A 21 10.84 2.91 -2.47
C SER A 21 10.40 1.47 -2.21
N ALA A 22 10.11 1.10 -0.96
CA ALA A 22 9.65 -0.24 -0.62
C ALA A 22 8.25 -0.53 -1.16
N ALA A 23 7.42 0.49 -1.39
CA ALA A 23 6.14 0.32 -2.09
C ALA A 23 6.32 -0.25 -3.50
N THR A 24 7.28 0.30 -4.24
CA THR A 24 7.66 -0.15 -5.58
C THR A 24 8.21 -1.59 -5.56
N GLU A 25 9.00 -1.94 -4.54
CA GLU A 25 9.51 -3.30 -4.36
C GLU A 25 8.40 -4.32 -4.11
N ILE A 26 7.36 -3.98 -3.37
CA ILE A 26 6.18 -4.85 -3.19
C ILE A 26 5.55 -5.18 -4.53
N LEU A 27 5.29 -4.16 -5.36
CA LEU A 27 4.66 -4.34 -6.68
C LEU A 27 5.55 -5.16 -7.61
N LYS A 28 6.87 -4.92 -7.57
CA LYS A 28 7.86 -5.68 -8.33
C LYS A 28 7.90 -7.15 -7.93
N ASN A 29 7.92 -7.45 -6.63
CA ASN A 29 7.94 -8.82 -6.12
C ASN A 29 6.68 -9.61 -6.50
N GLN A 30 5.58 -8.91 -6.77
CA GLN A 30 4.30 -9.51 -7.18
C GLN A 30 4.22 -9.78 -8.69
N GLY A 31 5.18 -9.29 -9.48
CA GLY A 31 5.25 -9.52 -10.92
C GLY A 31 4.19 -8.74 -11.70
N LEU A 32 3.89 -7.52 -11.26
CA LEU A 32 3.04 -6.59 -11.99
C LEU A 32 3.76 -6.01 -13.22
N LYS A 33 2.99 -5.56 -14.22
CA LYS A 33 3.49 -4.87 -15.41
C LYS A 33 3.18 -3.37 -15.33
N ASN A 34 3.57 -2.63 -16.37
CA ASN A 34 3.35 -1.19 -16.50
C ASN A 34 3.94 -0.39 -15.32
N GLU A 35 5.26 -0.52 -15.11
CA GLU A 35 5.98 0.16 -14.02
C GLU A 35 5.72 1.68 -14.00
N GLU A 36 5.49 2.29 -15.16
CA GLU A 36 5.12 3.70 -15.33
C GLU A 36 3.82 4.09 -14.61
N THR A 37 2.93 3.12 -14.35
CA THR A 37 1.64 3.34 -13.66
C THR A 37 1.68 3.02 -12.18
N TRP A 38 2.78 2.44 -11.67
CA TRP A 38 2.88 2.01 -10.28
C TRP A 38 2.79 3.17 -9.29
N LEU A 39 3.34 4.33 -9.63
CA LEU A 39 3.19 5.52 -8.78
C LEU A 39 1.73 5.92 -8.60
N ASN A 40 0.90 5.80 -9.64
CA ASN A 40 -0.53 6.09 -9.53
C ASN A 40 -1.23 5.08 -8.63
N LEU A 41 -0.87 3.80 -8.73
CA LEU A 41 -1.39 2.74 -7.86
C LEU A 41 -0.96 2.97 -6.39
N ILE A 42 0.31 3.30 -6.15
CA ILE A 42 0.85 3.59 -4.82
C ILE A 42 0.16 4.79 -4.20
N ASN A 43 -0.05 5.86 -4.96
CA ASN A 43 -0.74 7.05 -4.50
C ASN A 43 -2.24 6.79 -4.24
N LEU A 44 -2.90 5.97 -5.07
CA LEU A 44 -4.30 5.61 -4.88
C LEU A 44 -4.54 4.87 -3.55
N TYR A 45 -3.57 4.05 -3.13
CA TYR A 45 -3.63 3.28 -1.89
C TYR A 45 -2.74 3.86 -0.78
N GLU A 46 -2.37 5.15 -0.87
CA GLU A 46 -1.60 5.90 0.14
C GLU A 46 -0.35 5.17 0.67
N SER A 47 0.35 4.43 -0.19
CA SER A 47 1.52 3.62 0.18
C SER A 47 1.25 2.59 1.29
N HIS A 48 0.01 2.14 1.49
CA HIS A 48 -0.31 1.16 2.52
C HIS A 48 0.22 -0.25 2.11
N PRO A 49 1.26 -0.80 2.77
CA PRO A 49 1.98 -1.98 2.29
C PRO A 49 1.08 -3.20 2.10
N ARG A 50 0.18 -3.42 3.06
CA ARG A 50 -0.76 -4.55 3.02
C ARG A 50 -1.79 -4.41 1.88
N TYR A 51 -2.21 -3.18 1.55
CA TYR A 51 -3.16 -2.98 0.46
C TYR A 51 -2.48 -3.19 -0.89
N LEU A 52 -1.25 -2.69 -1.05
CA LEU A 52 -0.46 -2.94 -2.24
C LEU A 52 -0.25 -4.44 -2.49
N GLN A 53 -0.14 -5.26 -1.44
CA GLN A 53 -0.10 -6.71 -1.57
C GLN A 53 -1.44 -7.32 -2.01
N TYR A 54 -2.57 -6.94 -1.41
CA TYR A 54 -3.86 -7.49 -1.83
C TYR A 54 -4.26 -7.07 -3.24
N ILE A 55 -4.10 -5.78 -3.56
CA ILE A 55 -4.48 -5.28 -4.87
C ILE A 55 -3.57 -5.82 -5.97
N SER A 56 -2.29 -6.05 -5.70
CA SER A 56 -1.40 -6.67 -6.68
C SER A 56 -1.80 -8.10 -7.01
N ILE A 57 -2.29 -8.88 -6.04
CA ILE A 57 -2.87 -10.20 -6.28
C ILE A 57 -4.12 -10.08 -7.18
N LEU A 58 -5.02 -9.15 -6.86
CA LEU A 58 -6.22 -8.92 -7.68
C LEU A 58 -5.89 -8.48 -9.11
N ILE A 59 -4.93 -7.57 -9.28
CA ILE A 59 -4.48 -7.10 -10.61
C ILE A 59 -3.88 -8.26 -11.41
N LYS A 60 -3.11 -9.13 -10.75
CA LYS A 60 -2.54 -10.31 -11.38
C LYS A 60 -3.63 -11.28 -11.85
N ASP A 61 -4.61 -11.55 -11.00
CA ASP A 61 -5.63 -12.57 -11.25
C ASP A 61 -6.73 -12.10 -12.22
N VAL A 62 -7.15 -10.84 -12.13
CA VAL A 62 -8.27 -10.28 -12.90
C VAL A 62 -7.80 -9.52 -14.13
N PHE A 63 -6.69 -8.78 -14.01
CA PHE A 63 -6.17 -7.88 -15.06
C PHE A 63 -4.89 -8.42 -15.72
N GLN A 64 -4.53 -9.69 -15.49
CA GLN A 64 -3.37 -10.34 -16.12
C GLN A 64 -2.04 -9.59 -15.89
N SER A 65 -1.89 -9.04 -14.69
CA SER A 65 -0.77 -8.19 -14.26
C SER A 65 -0.71 -6.81 -14.94
N GLU A 66 -1.66 -6.42 -15.79
CA GLU A 66 -1.69 -5.10 -16.43
C GLU A 66 -2.27 -4.05 -15.47
N VAL A 67 -1.38 -3.32 -14.78
CA VAL A 67 -1.76 -2.23 -13.87
C VAL A 67 -2.41 -1.08 -14.65
N ALA A 68 -2.01 -0.87 -15.90
CA ALA A 68 -2.59 0.19 -16.73
C ALA A 68 -4.09 -0.03 -17.01
N GLU A 69 -4.55 -1.28 -17.16
CA GLU A 69 -5.98 -1.58 -17.31
C GLU A 69 -6.74 -1.34 -16.01
N PHE A 70 -6.17 -1.76 -14.88
CA PHE A 70 -6.76 -1.52 -13.57
C PHE A 70 -6.96 -0.03 -13.29
N ILE A 71 -5.97 0.81 -13.58
CA ILE A 71 -6.04 2.27 -13.34
C ILE A 71 -7.14 2.94 -14.19
N LYS A 72 -7.51 2.38 -15.35
CA LYS A 72 -8.59 2.92 -16.20
C LYS A 72 -9.97 2.80 -15.57
N GLU A 73 -10.18 1.86 -14.64
CA GLU A 73 -11.45 1.72 -13.91
C GLU A 73 -11.77 2.97 -13.07
N ASN A 74 -10.77 3.83 -12.83
CA ASN A 74 -10.90 5.16 -12.20
C ASN A 74 -11.71 5.13 -10.88
N SER A 75 -11.62 4.02 -10.16
CA SER A 75 -12.34 3.79 -8.91
C SER A 75 -11.44 3.02 -7.94
N LEU A 76 -11.64 3.28 -6.65
CA LEU A 76 -10.90 2.60 -5.60
C LEU A 76 -11.55 1.24 -5.37
N ILE A 77 -10.87 0.18 -5.81
CA ILE A 77 -11.36 -1.20 -5.64
C ILE A 77 -10.92 -1.70 -4.27
N LEU A 78 -11.89 -2.08 -3.45
CA LEU A 78 -11.70 -2.69 -2.14
C LEU A 78 -12.13 -4.16 -2.20
N THR A 79 -11.24 -5.07 -1.82
CA THR A 79 -11.55 -6.50 -1.76
C THR A 79 -12.37 -6.84 -0.51
N GLU A 80 -13.10 -7.96 -0.54
CA GLU A 80 -13.79 -8.47 0.67
C GLU A 80 -12.80 -8.78 1.80
N ASP A 81 -11.62 -9.33 1.47
CA ASP A 81 -10.52 -9.55 2.42
C ASP A 81 -10.09 -8.24 3.11
N PHE A 82 -10.11 -7.13 2.38
CA PHE A 82 -9.82 -5.85 2.97
C PHE A 82 -10.94 -5.38 3.91
N LYS A 83 -12.19 -5.51 3.49
CA LYS A 83 -13.34 -5.13 4.33
C LYS A 83 -13.32 -5.87 5.66
N THR A 84 -13.06 -7.17 5.63
CA THR A 84 -12.94 -7.97 6.86
C THR A 84 -11.74 -7.56 7.73
N LEU A 85 -10.61 -7.18 7.14
CA LEU A 85 -9.48 -6.63 7.89
C LEU A 85 -9.85 -5.31 8.58
N PHE A 86 -10.55 -4.42 7.88
CA PHE A 86 -10.98 -3.14 8.44
C PHE A 86 -11.94 -3.35 9.61
N ASP A 87 -12.90 -4.26 9.47
CA ASP A 87 -13.84 -4.66 10.52
C ASP A 87 -13.15 -5.33 11.73
N LEU A 88 -11.94 -5.86 11.57
CA LEU A 88 -11.14 -6.43 12.67
C LEU A 88 -10.29 -5.38 13.41
N MET A 89 -10.09 -4.20 12.83
CA MET A 89 -9.25 -3.14 13.39
C MET A 89 -10.04 -2.15 14.26
N TRP A 90 -11.35 -2.32 14.39
CA TRP A 90 -12.26 -1.48 15.18
C TRP A 90 -13.28 -2.33 15.95
#